data_AF-A0A933DR80-F1
#
_entry.id   AF-A0A933DR80-F1
#
_cell.length_a   1.000
_cell.length_b   1.000
_cell.length_c   1.000
_cell.angle_alpha   90.00
_cell.angle_beta   90.00
_cell.angle_gamma   90.00
#
_symmetry.space_group_name_H-M   'P 1'
#
loop_
_entity.id
_entity.type
_entity.pdbx_description
1 polymer ?
#
loop_
_entity_poly.entity_id
_entity_poly.type
_entity_poly.pdbx_seq_one_letter_code
_entity_poly.pdbx_strand_id
1 'polypeptide(L)'
;MTSTGTDQLDAIVNLLEECLREASVTESLARDWRGQLTARHRAKEGGVVVTTIAITYAKEVGWLTLVREGGAYKVILWAPELRIPNNRARGVIEKIQKCLEAAIPRERMQIRGITPFDWLTQKGWKPDEIARLRAA
;
A
#
# COMPACT_ATOMS: atom_id res chain seq x y z
N MET A 1 -8.41 -20.42 19.68
CA MET A 1 -8.80 -19.04 20.03
C MET A 1 -8.28 -18.12 18.94
N THR A 2 -9.18 -17.33 18.35
CA THR A 2 -9.07 -16.53 17.12
C THR A 2 -8.30 -15.23 17.34
N SER A 3 -6.97 -15.30 17.46
CA SER A 3 -6.06 -14.12 17.57
C SER A 3 -4.94 -14.22 16.53
N THR A 4 -5.28 -14.18 15.25
CA THR A 4 -4.26 -14.26 14.18
C THR A 4 -4.40 -13.18 13.11
N GLY A 5 -5.62 -12.73 12.80
CA GLY A 5 -5.85 -11.76 11.72
C GLY A 5 -5.52 -10.30 12.07
N THR A 6 -5.82 -9.86 13.30
CA THR A 6 -5.58 -8.49 13.77
C THR A 6 -4.10 -8.28 14.12
N ASP A 7 -3.50 -9.26 14.81
CA ASP A 7 -2.08 -9.21 15.18
C ASP A 7 -1.17 -9.16 13.94
N GLN A 8 -1.54 -9.90 12.89
CA GLN A 8 -0.83 -9.86 11.61
C GLN A 8 -0.99 -8.52 10.88
N LEU A 9 -2.19 -7.92 10.91
CA LEU A 9 -2.43 -6.61 10.30
C LEU A 9 -1.59 -5.54 10.97
N ASP A 10 -1.62 -5.48 12.30
CA ASP A 10 -0.89 -4.47 13.07
C ASP A 10 0.63 -4.63 12.90
N ALA A 11 1.13 -5.87 12.84
CA ALA A 11 2.54 -6.16 12.54
C ALA A 11 2.95 -5.65 11.15
N ILE A 12 2.14 -5.91 10.11
CA ILE A 12 2.40 -5.41 8.75
C ILE A 12 2.40 -3.88 8.73
N VAL A 13 1.44 -3.24 9.38
CA VAL A 13 1.33 -1.78 9.36
C VAL A 13 2.47 -1.11 10.14
N ASN A 14 2.91 -1.70 11.26
CA ASN A 14 4.12 -1.26 11.96
C ASN A 14 5.36 -1.34 11.08
N LEU A 15 5.54 -2.47 10.38
CA LEU A 15 6.66 -2.63 9.45
C LEU A 15 6.60 -1.62 8.30
N LEU A 16 5.42 -1.38 7.72
CA LEU A 16 5.25 -0.36 6.67
C LEU A 16 5.67 1.02 7.20
N GLU A 17 5.25 1.39 8.40
CA GLU A 17 5.62 2.65 9.04
C GLU A 17 7.14 2.79 9.24
N GLU A 18 7.81 1.72 9.68
CA GLU A 18 9.26 1.68 9.81
C GLU A 18 9.96 1.80 8.46
N CYS A 19 9.55 1.03 7.46
CA CYS A 19 10.14 1.05 6.12
C CYS A 19 9.96 2.39 5.41
N LEU A 20 8.80 3.03 5.57
CA LEU A 20 8.58 4.37 5.04
C LEU A 20 9.52 5.39 5.70
N ARG A 21 9.71 5.28 7.02
CA ARG A 21 10.65 6.13 7.77
C ARG A 21 12.11 5.93 7.32
N GLU A 22 12.56 4.69 7.19
CA GLU A 22 13.91 4.35 6.73
C GLU A 22 14.16 4.83 5.30
N ALA A 23 13.15 4.75 4.43
CA ALA A 23 13.22 5.25 3.07
C ALA A 23 13.13 6.78 2.96
N SER A 24 13.04 7.49 4.10
CA SER A 24 12.90 8.96 4.15
C SER A 24 11.61 9.45 3.45
N VAL A 25 10.54 8.67 3.56
CA VAL A 25 9.18 9.11 3.21
C VAL A 25 8.67 9.93 4.40
N THR A 26 8.71 11.26 4.27
CA THR A 26 8.42 12.17 5.39
C THR A 26 7.00 12.70 5.40
N GLU A 27 6.25 12.51 4.30
CA GLU A 27 4.93 13.11 4.14
C GLU A 27 3.96 12.08 3.57
N SER A 28 2.86 11.82 4.29
CA SER A 28 1.66 11.25 3.67
C SER A 28 0.67 12.38 3.41
N LEU A 29 -0.09 12.28 2.32
CA LEU A 29 -1.21 13.20 2.08
C LEU A 29 -2.35 13.01 3.09
N ALA A 30 -2.37 11.89 3.83
CA ALA A 30 -3.32 11.61 4.89
C ALA A 30 -2.66 11.79 6.27
N ARG A 31 -3.25 12.65 7.12
CA ARG A 31 -2.81 12.86 8.51
C ARG A 31 -2.95 11.60 9.38
N ASP A 32 -3.87 10.71 9.03
CA ASP A 32 -4.12 9.43 9.71
C ASP A 32 -4.09 8.26 8.72
N TRP A 33 -3.00 8.16 7.94
CA TRP A 33 -2.85 7.08 6.96
C TRP A 33 -2.92 5.69 7.62
N ARG A 34 -2.48 5.57 8.88
CA ARG A 34 -2.49 4.31 9.63
C ARG A 34 -3.92 3.86 9.94
N GLY A 35 -4.75 4.76 10.45
CA GLY A 35 -6.17 4.50 10.69
C GLY A 35 -6.89 4.12 9.40
N GLN A 36 -6.65 4.87 8.32
CA GLN A 36 -7.21 4.56 7.01
C GLN A 36 -6.81 3.17 6.53
N LEU A 37 -5.51 2.83 6.60
CA LEU A 37 -4.96 1.57 6.12
C LEU A 37 -5.54 0.35 6.87
N THR A 38 -5.89 0.49 8.15
CA THR A 38 -6.36 -0.61 9.00
C THR A 38 -7.88 -0.71 9.12
N ALA A 39 -8.62 0.40 9.06
CA ALA A 39 -10.06 0.45 9.36
C ALA A 39 -10.90 -0.52 8.51
N ARG A 40 -10.63 -0.60 7.20
CA ARG A 40 -11.37 -1.50 6.28
C ARG A 40 -11.06 -2.97 6.50
N HIS A 41 -9.86 -3.30 6.99
CA HIS A 41 -9.41 -4.69 7.19
C HIS A 41 -9.88 -5.28 8.51
N ARG A 42 -10.06 -4.45 9.55
CA ARG A 42 -10.56 -4.87 10.87
C ARG A 42 -12.03 -5.28 10.86
N ALA A 43 -12.84 -4.67 9.97
CA ALA A 43 -14.30 -4.85 9.96
C ALA A 43 -14.80 -6.01 9.09
N LYS A 44 -13.93 -6.70 8.33
CA LYS A 44 -14.36 -7.69 7.32
C LYS A 44 -13.62 -9.01 7.43
N GLU A 45 -14.39 -10.10 7.53
CA GLU A 45 -13.95 -11.47 7.31
C GLU A 45 -14.53 -12.00 6.00
N GLY A 46 -13.70 -12.66 5.17
CA GLY A 46 -14.11 -13.27 3.91
C GLY A 46 -14.35 -12.27 2.76
N GLY A 47 -13.40 -12.19 1.81
CA GLY A 47 -13.48 -11.37 0.61
C GLY A 47 -12.20 -10.58 0.31
N VAL A 48 -12.13 -9.96 -0.87
CA VAL A 48 -11.02 -9.06 -1.23
C VAL A 48 -11.25 -7.70 -0.58
N VAL A 49 -10.37 -7.30 0.33
CA VAL A 49 -10.35 -5.96 0.92
C VAL A 49 -9.17 -5.19 0.37
N VAL A 50 -9.40 -4.01 -0.18
CA VAL A 50 -8.37 -3.14 -0.74
C VAL A 50 -8.42 -1.81 0.00
N THR A 51 -7.27 -1.40 0.53
CA THR A 51 -7.08 -0.07 1.09
C THR A 51 -5.83 0.55 0.50
N THR A 52 -5.95 1.79 0.04
CA THR A 52 -4.88 2.51 -0.64
C THR A 52 -4.67 3.83 0.07
N ILE A 53 -3.42 4.17 0.35
CA ILE A 53 -3.00 5.48 0.88
C ILE A 53 -2.06 6.14 -0.12
N ALA A 54 -2.10 7.47 -0.19
CA ALA A 54 -1.10 8.25 -0.90
C ALA A 54 0.08 8.56 0.03
N ILE A 55 1.28 8.46 -0.51
CA ILE A 55 2.53 8.79 0.16
C ILE A 55 3.35 9.73 -0.71
N THR A 56 4.13 10.60 -0.09
CA THR A 56 4.99 11.56 -0.75
C THR A 56 6.44 11.27 -0.38
N TYR A 57 7.27 11.08 -1.39
CA TYR A 57 8.71 10.87 -1.20
C TYR A 57 9.52 11.77 -2.13
N ALA A 58 10.54 12.41 -1.54
CA ALA A 58 11.32 13.47 -2.16
C ALA A 58 10.48 14.66 -2.65
N LYS A 59 9.73 14.49 -3.75
CA LYS A 59 8.75 15.43 -4.35
C LYS A 59 7.67 14.72 -5.18
N GLU A 60 7.69 13.39 -5.22
CA GLU A 60 6.80 12.58 -6.04
C GLU A 60 5.68 12.02 -5.19
N VAL A 61 4.51 11.84 -5.81
CA VAL A 61 3.38 11.17 -5.18
C VAL A 61 3.35 9.72 -5.63
N GLY A 62 3.47 8.81 -4.67
CA GLY A 62 3.22 7.39 -4.85
C GLY A 62 2.03 6.93 -4.02
N TRP A 63 1.72 5.64 -4.12
CA TRP A 63 0.68 5.03 -3.31
C TRP A 63 1.14 3.70 -2.74
N LEU A 64 0.54 3.36 -1.61
CA LEU A 64 0.68 2.05 -0.99
C LEU A 64 -0.71 1.44 -0.86
N THR A 65 -0.87 0.22 -1.36
CA THR A 65 -2.12 -0.54 -1.21
C THR A 65 -1.87 -1.79 -0.39
N LEU A 66 -2.69 -1.96 0.65
CA LEU A 66 -2.81 -3.20 1.39
C LEU A 66 -4.04 -3.96 0.89
N VAL A 67 -3.81 -5.17 0.38
CA VAL A 67 -4.85 -6.09 -0.09
C VAL A 67 -4.94 -7.26 0.87
N ARG A 68 -6.15 -7.64 1.27
CA ARG A 68 -6.44 -8.91 1.96
C ARG A 68 -7.28 -9.77 1.04
N GLU A 69 -6.76 -10.92 0.65
CA GLU A 69 -7.41 -11.88 -0.25
C GLU A 69 -7.15 -13.29 0.27
N GLY A 70 -8.19 -14.13 0.33
CA GLY A 70 -8.05 -15.52 0.81
C GLY A 70 -7.46 -15.64 2.24
N GLY A 71 -7.64 -14.62 3.07
CA GLY A 71 -7.09 -14.57 4.43
C GLY A 71 -5.63 -14.11 4.53
N ALA A 72 -4.94 -13.85 3.42
CA ALA A 72 -3.56 -13.36 3.40
C ALA A 72 -3.48 -11.87 3.02
N TYR A 73 -2.47 -11.18 3.56
CA TYR A 73 -2.17 -9.80 3.21
C TYR A 73 -1.10 -9.70 2.12
N LYS A 74 -1.27 -8.71 1.24
CA LYS A 74 -0.36 -8.38 0.14
C LYS A 74 -0.19 -6.87 0.08
N VAL A 75 1.05 -6.41 -0.17
CA VAL A 75 1.37 -4.99 -0.33
C VAL A 75 1.66 -4.69 -1.80
N ILE A 76 1.13 -3.57 -2.29
CA ILE A 76 1.42 -3.05 -3.62
C ILE A 76 1.94 -1.63 -3.48
N LEU A 77 3.14 -1.38 -4.02
CA LEU A 77 3.73 -0.05 -4.16
C LEU A 77 3.44 0.47 -5.57
N TRP A 78 2.83 1.64 -5.66
CA TRP A 78 2.48 2.29 -6.91
C TRP A 78 3.34 3.53 -7.09
N ALA A 79 4.10 3.54 -8.18
CA ALA A 79 5.13 4.53 -8.47
C ALA A 79 5.09 4.85 -9.97
N PRO A 80 4.09 5.62 -10.46
CA PRO A 80 3.92 5.92 -11.88
C PRO A 80 5.11 6.62 -12.52
N GLU A 81 5.90 7.35 -11.75
CA GLU A 81 7.13 8.00 -12.16
C GLU A 81 8.23 7.01 -12.57
N LEU A 82 8.12 5.72 -12.21
CA LEU A 82 9.00 4.67 -12.75
C LEU A 82 8.84 4.46 -14.26
N ARG A 83 7.76 4.97 -14.88
CA ARG A 83 7.61 5.03 -16.34
C ARG A 83 8.57 6.03 -16.99
N ILE A 84 9.14 6.94 -16.21
CA ILE A 84 10.09 7.95 -16.63
C ILE A 84 11.46 7.57 -16.03
N PRO A 85 12.61 7.91 -16.64
CA PRO A 85 13.92 7.65 -16.06
C PRO A 85 14.19 8.53 -14.81
N ASN A 86 13.51 8.26 -13.69
CA ASN A 86 13.69 8.94 -12.41
C ASN A 86 14.47 8.05 -11.43
N ASN A 87 15.79 8.20 -11.40
CA ASN A 87 16.68 7.41 -10.54
C ASN A 87 16.44 7.62 -9.04
N ARG A 88 15.91 8.79 -8.65
CA ARG A 88 15.68 9.12 -7.23
C ARG A 88 14.48 8.38 -6.67
N ALA A 89 13.37 8.42 -7.41
CA ALA A 89 12.16 7.67 -7.08
C ALA A 89 12.44 6.16 -7.02
N ARG A 90 13.20 5.65 -7.99
CA ARG A 90 13.64 4.25 -8.02
C ARG A 90 14.39 3.86 -6.75
N GLY A 91 15.37 4.66 -6.33
CA GLY A 91 16.14 4.38 -5.12
C GLY A 91 15.29 4.38 -3.84
N VAL A 92 14.26 5.24 -3.74
CA VAL A 92 13.33 5.22 -2.61
C VAL A 92 12.47 3.95 -2.62
N ILE A 93 11.88 3.61 -3.77
CA ILE A 93 11.03 2.43 -3.91
C ILE A 93 11.81 1.14 -3.62
N GLU A 94 13.05 1.04 -4.10
CA GLU A 94 13.94 -0.10 -3.81
C GLU A 94 14.26 -0.22 -2.32
N LYS A 95 14.47 0.90 -1.61
CA LYS A 95 14.65 0.89 -0.15
C LYS A 95 13.40 0.40 0.59
N ILE A 96 12.22 0.91 0.23
CA ILE A 96 10.95 0.46 0.81
C ILE A 96 10.78 -1.04 0.57
N GLN A 97 10.97 -1.50 -0.67
CA GLN A 97 10.86 -2.91 -1.02
C GLN A 97 11.81 -3.77 -0.19
N LYS A 98 13.10 -3.41 -0.14
CA LYS A 98 14.12 -4.17 0.58
C LYS A 98 13.82 -4.25 2.08
N CYS A 99 13.31 -3.17 2.67
CA CYS A 99 12.89 -3.19 4.06
C CYS A 99 11.70 -4.13 4.28
N LEU A 100 10.70 -4.11 3.40
CA LEU A 100 9.52 -4.98 3.51
C LEU A 100 9.84 -6.46 3.28
N GLU A 101 10.84 -6.78 2.44
CA GLU A 101 11.33 -8.15 2.22
C GLU A 101 11.81 -8.84 3.50
N ALA A 102 12.13 -8.09 4.56
CA ALA A 102 12.53 -8.66 5.85
C ALA A 102 11.40 -9.42 6.58
N ALA A 103 10.14 -9.11 6.29
CA ALA A 103 9.00 -9.66 7.03
C ALA A 103 7.78 -9.99 6.17
N ILE A 104 7.70 -9.50 4.92
CA ILE A 104 6.68 -9.87 3.94
C ILE A 104 7.37 -10.64 2.81
N PRO A 105 6.99 -11.91 2.56
CA PRO A 105 7.52 -12.67 1.45
C PRO A 105 7.36 -11.95 0.11
N ARG A 106 8.36 -12.04 -0.78
CA ARG A 106 8.41 -11.29 -2.03
C ARG A 106 7.22 -11.54 -2.95
N GLU A 107 6.66 -12.75 -2.94
CA GLU A 107 5.46 -13.12 -3.68
C GLU A 107 4.20 -12.36 -3.22
N ARG A 108 4.21 -11.82 -1.99
CA ARG A 108 3.16 -10.97 -1.42
C ARG A 108 3.44 -9.48 -1.62
N MET A 109 4.40 -9.13 -2.46
CA MET A 109 4.72 -7.74 -2.81
C MET A 109 4.67 -7.52 -4.32
N GLN A 110 4.22 -6.33 -4.72
CA GLN A 110 4.21 -5.91 -6.11
C GLN A 110 4.60 -4.44 -6.24
N ILE A 111 5.35 -4.11 -7.28
CA ILE A 111 5.63 -2.73 -7.68
C ILE A 111 4.96 -2.49 -9.03
N ARG A 112 4.29 -1.35 -9.15
CA ARG A 112 3.49 -0.99 -10.33
C ARG A 112 3.82 0.43 -10.78
N GLY A 113 4.19 0.59 -12.05
CA GLY A 113 4.40 1.89 -12.69
C GLY A 113 3.11 2.55 -13.17
N ILE A 114 2.02 2.45 -12.42
CA ILE A 114 0.70 3.02 -12.76
C ILE A 114 0.03 3.49 -11.47
N THR A 115 -0.95 4.38 -11.54
CA THR A 115 -1.74 4.72 -10.34
C THR A 115 -2.63 3.53 -9.94
N PRO A 116 -2.96 3.37 -8.63
CA PRO A 116 -3.88 2.34 -8.18
C PRO A 116 -5.26 2.46 -8.85
N PHE A 117 -5.71 3.69 -9.14
CA PHE A 117 -7.04 3.94 -9.69
C PHE A 117 -7.15 3.58 -11.17
N ASP A 118 -6.10 3.86 -11.96
CA ASP A 118 -6.07 3.42 -13.35
C ASP A 118 -5.99 1.90 -13.45
N TRP A 119 -5.26 1.24 -12.54
CA TRP A 119 -5.24 -0.22 -12.47
C TRP A 119 -6.61 -0.80 -12.12
N LEU A 120 -7.31 -0.25 -11.13
CA LEU A 120 -8.68 -0.68 -10.77
C LEU A 120 -9.63 -0.50 -11.97
N THR A 121 -9.48 0.60 -12.71
CA THR A 121 -10.25 0.87 -13.94
C THR A 121 -9.98 -0.21 -15.00
N GLN A 122 -8.71 -0.57 -15.23
CA GLN A 122 -8.33 -1.67 -16.14
C GLN A 122 -8.85 -3.04 -15.69
N LYS A 123 -9.15 -3.21 -14.39
CA LYS A 123 -9.78 -4.41 -13.82
C LYS A 123 -11.30 -4.40 -13.87
N GLY A 124 -11.91 -3.38 -14.47
CA GLY A 124 -13.36 -3.28 -14.64
C GLY A 124 -14.11 -2.84 -13.38
N TRP A 125 -13.42 -2.24 -12.39
CA TRP A 125 -14.10 -1.65 -11.24
C TRP A 125 -14.95 -0.46 -11.69
N LYS A 126 -16.12 -0.30 -11.06
CA LYS A 126 -17.02 0.80 -11.43
C LYS A 126 -16.47 2.14 -10.92
N PRO A 127 -16.75 3.26 -11.63
CA PRO A 127 -16.28 4.57 -11.22
C PRO A 127 -16.68 4.99 -9.80
N ASP A 128 -17.87 4.60 -9.33
CA ASP A 128 -18.35 4.89 -7.98
C ASP A 128 -17.58 4.11 -6.89
N GLU A 129 -17.18 2.87 -7.18
CA GLU A 129 -16.33 2.06 -6.30
C GLU A 129 -14.93 2.67 -6.17
N ILE A 130 -14.37 3.14 -7.29
CA ILE A 130 -13.07 3.84 -7.33
C ILE A 130 -13.17 5.19 -6.59
N ALA A 131 -14.25 5.94 -6.77
CA ALA A 131 -14.47 7.22 -6.09
C ALA A 131 -14.50 7.06 -4.56
N ARG A 132 -15.17 6.02 -4.05
CA ARG A 132 -15.19 5.67 -2.62
C ARG A 132 -13.80 5.26 -2.08
N LEU A 133 -12.92 4.75 -2.93
CA LEU A 133 -11.53 4.45 -2.56
C LEU A 133 -10.65 5.71 -2.55
N ARG A 134 -10.95 6.72 -3.37
CA ARG A 134 -10.23 8.00 -3.40
C ARG A 134 -10.58 8.91 -2.23
N ALA A 135 -11.82 8.84 -1.76
CA ALA A 135 -12.35 9.73 -0.71
C ALA A 135 -12.12 9.22 0.72
N ALA A 136 -11.57 8.01 0.88
CA ALA A 136 -11.29 7.38 2.16
C ALA A 136 -9.82 7.51 2.53
#